data_AF-A0A965EH09-F1
#
_entry.id   AF-A0A965EH09-F1
#
_cell.length_a   1.000
_cell.length_b   1.000
_cell.length_c   1.000
_cell.angle_alpha   90.00
_cell.angle_beta   90.00
_cell.angle_gamma   90.00
#
_symmetry.space_group_name_H-M   'P 1'
#
loop_
_entity.id
_entity.type
_entity.pdbx_description
1 polymer ?
#
loop_
_entity_poly.entity_id
_entity_poly.type
_entity_poly.pdbx_seq_one_letter_code
_entity_poly.pdbx_strand_id
1 'polypeptide(L)'
;AELVVSSQKLLTDLSSFNEQQLLEVISTADSKQSRYEYILHVVNHGSYHRGQVVNLCRMLGVKAEVPVTDYDGYLWWIENK
;
A
#
# COMPACT_ATOMS: atom_id res chain seq x y z
N ALA A 1 -13.86 -9.19 -8.44
CA ALA A 1 -13.50 -8.84 -9.83
C ALA A 1 -13.06 -7.37 -9.91
N GLU A 2 -13.88 -6.42 -9.45
CA GLU A 2 -13.58 -4.97 -9.52
C GLU A 2 -12.30 -4.54 -8.78
N LEU A 3 -12.10 -4.99 -7.53
CA LEU A 3 -10.90 -4.64 -6.75
C LEU A 3 -9.60 -5.10 -7.44
N VAL A 4 -9.61 -6.31 -8.00
CA VAL A 4 -8.44 -6.87 -8.72
C VAL A 4 -8.15 -6.04 -9.97
N VAL A 5 -9.18 -5.65 -10.71
CA VAL A 5 -9.03 -4.79 -11.90
C VAL A 5 -8.50 -3.40 -11.51
N SER A 6 -9.03 -2.79 -10.45
CA SER A 6 -8.55 -1.51 -9.94
C SER A 6 -7.09 -1.58 -9.48
N SER A 7 -6.73 -2.64 -8.74
CA SER A 7 -5.35 -2.89 -8.31
C SER A 7 -4.40 -3.08 -9.49
N GLN A 8 -4.81 -3.81 -10.52
CA GLN A 8 -4.00 -4.04 -11.71
C GLN A 8 -3.78 -2.73 -12.49
N LYS A 9 -4.83 -1.91 -12.60
CA LYS A 9 -4.73 -0.58 -13.22
C LYS A 9 -3.76 0.31 -12.45
N LEU A 10 -3.86 0.35 -11.11
CA LEU A 10 -2.94 1.12 -10.27
C LEU A 10 -1.49 0.68 -10.50
N LEU A 11 -1.23 -0.63 -10.49
CA LEU A 11 0.11 -1.17 -10.74
C LEU A 11 0.66 -0.74 -12.10
N THR A 12 -0.15 -0.88 -13.16
CA THR A 12 0.24 -0.50 -14.53
C THR A 12 0.54 1.00 -14.63
N ASP A 13 -0.33 1.84 -14.06
CA ASP A 13 -0.17 3.30 -14.13
C ASP A 13 1.08 3.74 -13.33
N LEU A 14 1.24 3.26 -12.09
CA LEU A 14 2.36 3.65 -11.22
C LEU A 14 3.72 3.15 -11.75
N SER A 15 3.76 1.95 -12.32
CA SER A 15 5.00 1.38 -12.87
C SER A 15 5.45 2.05 -14.18
N SER A 16 4.59 2.87 -14.80
CA SER A 16 4.91 3.54 -16.07
C SER A 16 5.73 4.83 -15.91
N PHE A 17 5.84 5.35 -14.68
CA PHE A 17 6.56 6.60 -14.43
C PHE A 17 8.07 6.40 -14.48
N ASN A 18 8.76 7.33 -15.14
CA ASN A 18 10.20 7.48 -15.02
C ASN A 18 10.59 8.32 -13.80
N GLU A 19 11.88 8.37 -13.49
CA GLU A 19 12.41 9.07 -12.30
C GLU A 19 12.05 10.56 -12.28
N GLN A 20 12.16 11.26 -13.42
CA GLN A 20 11.78 12.67 -13.50
C GLN A 20 10.29 12.87 -13.19
N GLN A 21 9.42 12.01 -13.71
CA GLN A 21 7.99 12.03 -13.44
C GLN A 21 7.67 11.74 -11.97
N LEU A 22 8.41 10.84 -11.33
CA LEU A 22 8.26 10.55 -9.90
C LEU A 22 8.63 11.75 -9.02
N LEU A 23 9.59 12.57 -9.45
CA LEU A 23 10.05 13.75 -8.71
C LEU A 23 9.18 15.00 -8.94
N GLU A 24 8.30 15.05 -9.95
CA GLU A 24 7.48 16.25 -10.13
C GLU A 24 6.49 16.42 -8.97
N VAL A 25 6.37 17.67 -8.54
CA VAL A 25 5.56 18.06 -7.40
C VAL A 25 4.10 18.23 -7.83
N ILE A 26 3.23 17.47 -7.17
CA ILE A 26 1.78 17.60 -7.29
C ILE A 26 1.25 18.44 -6.13
N SER A 27 0.45 19.45 -6.46
CA SER A 27 -0.33 20.19 -5.47
C SER A 27 -1.74 19.61 -5.40
N THR A 28 -2.16 19.24 -4.21
CA THR A 28 -3.56 18.98 -3.86
C THR A 28 -4.07 20.17 -3.03
N ALA A 29 -5.32 20.13 -2.58
CA ALA A 29 -5.92 21.22 -1.79
C ALA A 29 -5.12 21.51 -0.51
N ASP A 30 -4.63 20.46 0.17
CA ASP A 30 -4.07 20.56 1.51
C ASP A 30 -2.59 20.16 1.60
N SER A 31 -1.97 19.75 0.47
CA SER A 31 -0.59 19.28 0.47
C SER A 31 0.10 19.49 -0.88
N LYS A 32 1.42 19.65 -0.84
CA LYS A 32 2.28 19.79 -2.01
C LYS A 32 3.51 18.91 -1.83
N GLN A 33 3.56 17.80 -2.57
CA GLN A 33 4.62 16.80 -2.49
C GLN A 33 4.87 16.14 -3.86
N SER A 34 5.99 15.44 -4.02
CA SER A 34 6.29 14.71 -5.26
C SER A 34 5.32 13.54 -5.47
N ARG A 35 5.20 13.05 -6.72
CA ARG A 35 4.47 11.81 -6.99
C ARG A 35 4.98 10.66 -6.14
N TYR A 36 6.29 10.55 -5.99
CA TYR A 36 6.92 9.53 -5.15
C TYR A 36 6.40 9.56 -3.71
N GLU A 37 6.38 10.73 -3.07
CA GLU A 37 5.91 10.89 -1.69
C GLU A 37 4.43 10.48 -1.54
N TYR A 38 3.59 10.82 -2.51
CA TYR A 38 2.20 10.38 -2.49
C TYR A 38 2.03 8.87 -2.70
N ILE A 39 2.83 8.26 -3.56
CA ILE A 39 2.85 6.80 -3.74
C ILE A 39 3.25 6.12 -2.43
N LEU A 40 4.32 6.60 -1.78
CA LEU A 40 4.79 6.11 -0.49
C LEU A 40 3.71 6.28 0.59
N HIS A 41 3.02 7.42 0.61
CA HIS A 41 1.90 7.66 1.50
C HIS A 41 0.79 6.61 1.33
N VAL A 42 0.38 6.29 0.11
CA VAL A 42 -0.65 5.28 -0.16
C VAL A 42 -0.23 3.90 0.38
N VAL A 43 1.02 3.50 0.19
CA VAL A 43 1.56 2.24 0.72
C VAL A 43 1.53 2.23 2.26
N ASN A 44 2.06 3.27 2.89
CA ASN A 44 2.10 3.40 4.35
C ASN A 44 0.70 3.45 4.97
N HIS A 45 -0.22 4.18 4.35
CA HIS A 45 -1.61 4.29 4.78
C HIS A 45 -2.34 2.94 4.69
N GLY A 46 -2.07 2.16 3.62
CA GLY A 46 -2.55 0.79 3.49
C GLY A 46 -2.07 -0.12 4.62
N SER A 47 -0.78 -0.05 4.96
CA SER A 47 -0.20 -0.81 6.09
C SER A 47 -0.81 -0.40 7.44
N TYR A 48 -1.01 0.90 7.67
CA TYR A 48 -1.67 1.42 8.87
C TYR A 48 -3.08 0.83 9.07
N HIS A 49 -3.93 0.89 8.04
CA HIS A 49 -5.29 0.34 8.12
C HIS A 49 -5.30 -1.18 8.23
N ARG A 50 -4.36 -1.88 7.59
CA ARG A 50 -4.21 -3.34 7.74
C ARG A 50 -3.94 -3.71 9.20
N GLY A 51 -3.07 -2.98 9.90
CA GLY A 51 -2.81 -3.18 11.32
C GLY A 51 -4.07 -3.04 12.19
N GLN A 52 -4.96 -2.10 11.87
CA GLN A 52 -6.25 -1.94 12.56
C GLN A 52 -7.15 -3.17 12.36
N VAL A 53 -7.26 -3.68 11.13
CA VAL A 53 -8.03 -4.89 10.82
C VAL A 53 -7.48 -6.11 11.57
N VAL A 54 -6.15 -6.27 11.59
CA VAL A 54 -5.48 -7.34 12.36
C VAL A 54 -5.85 -7.28 13.84
N ASN A 55 -5.87 -6.09 14.44
CA ASN A 55 -6.28 -5.92 15.83
C ASN A 55 -7.75 -6.31 16.05
N LEU A 56 -8.65 -5.92 15.16
CA LEU A 56 -10.06 -6.32 15.22
C LEU A 56 -10.23 -7.85 15.11
N CYS A 57 -9.51 -8.50 14.21
CA CYS A 57 -9.51 -9.96 14.09
C CYS A 57 -9.08 -10.64 15.41
N ARG A 58 -8.03 -10.13 16.05
CA ARG A 58 -7.56 -10.64 17.36
C ARG A 58 -8.59 -10.44 18.46
N MET A 59 -9.23 -9.27 18.53
CA MET A 59 -10.28 -8.97 19.51
C MET A 59 -11.50 -9.89 19.34
N LEU A 60 -11.84 -10.26 18.12
CA LEU A 60 -12.93 -11.19 17.81
C LEU A 60 -12.55 -12.67 17.98
N GLY A 61 -11.31 -12.97 18.38
CA GLY A 61 -10.82 -14.34 18.57
C GLY A 61 -10.70 -15.12 17.26
N VAL A 62 -10.48 -14.45 16.12
CA VAL A 62 -10.23 -15.11 14.83
C VAL A 62 -8.99 -16.00 14.97
N LYS A 63 -9.17 -17.31 14.76
CA LYS A 63 -8.12 -18.33 14.91
C LYS A 63 -7.35 -18.64 13.63
N ALA A 64 -7.81 -18.12 12.49
CA ALA A 64 -7.10 -18.26 11.23
C ALA A 64 -5.77 -17.48 11.28
N GLU A 65 -4.79 -17.91 10.49
CA GLU A 65 -3.53 -17.19 10.36
C GLU A 65 -3.79 -15.77 9.84
N VAL A 66 -3.54 -14.79 10.71
CA VAL A 66 -3.62 -13.39 10.36
C VAL A 66 -2.28 -12.98 9.72
N PRO A 67 -2.30 -12.36 8.52
CA PRO A 67 -1.06 -11.99 7.84
C PRO A 67 -0.15 -11.12 8.71
N VAL A 68 1.16 -11.38 8.61
CA VAL A 68 2.19 -10.54 9.21
C VAL A 68 2.16 -9.15 8.55
N THR A 69 2.25 -8.10 9.35
CA THR A 69 2.10 -6.70 8.89
C THR A 69 3.35 -5.87 9.02
N ASP A 70 4.41 -6.37 9.65
CA ASP A 70 5.70 -5.68 9.59
C ASP A 70 6.29 -5.78 8.18
N TYR A 71 7.13 -4.81 7.85
CA TYR A 71 7.65 -4.64 6.50
C TYR A 71 8.53 -5.82 6.06
N ASP A 72 9.37 -6.33 6.94
CA ASP A 72 10.25 -7.46 6.66
C ASP A 72 9.44 -8.74 6.40
N GLY A 73 8.42 -9.01 7.23
CA GLY A 73 7.50 -10.11 7.03
C GLY A 73 6.69 -9.99 5.74
N TYR A 74 6.29 -8.78 5.36
CA TYR A 74 5.61 -8.52 4.08
C TYR A 74 6.53 -8.76 2.87
N LEU A 75 7.78 -8.27 2.91
CA LEU A 75 8.77 -8.51 1.86
C LEU A 75 9.06 -10.00 1.70
N TRP A 76 9.34 -10.69 2.80
CA TRP A 76 9.59 -12.13 2.79
C TRP A 76 8.41 -12.88 2.16
N TRP A 77 7.17 -12.51 2.50
CA TRP A 77 5.97 -13.14 1.94
C TRP A 77 5.83 -12.92 0.43
N ILE A 78 6.16 -11.74 -0.10
CA ILE A 78 6.14 -11.50 -1.55
C ILE A 78 7.20 -12.32 -2.27
N GLU A 79 8.41 -12.40 -1.73
CA GLU A 79 9.55 -13.04 -2.37
C GLU A 79 9.49 -14.58 -2.35
N ASN A 80 8.78 -15.15 -1.37
CA ASN A 80 8.73 -16.60 -1.13
C ASN A 80 7.37 -17.23 -1.45
N LYS A 81 6.51 -16.52 -2.19
CA LYS A 81 5.22 -17.03 -2.67
C LYS A 81 5.14 -17.19 -4.18
#